data_AF-A0A417FIU3-F1
#
_entry.id   AF-A0A417FIU3-F1
#
_cell.length_a   1.000
_cell.length_b   1.000
_cell.length_c   1.000
_cell.angle_alpha   90.00
_cell.angle_beta   90.00
_cell.angle_gamma   90.00
#
_symmetry.space_group_name_H-M   'P 1'
#
loop_
_entity.id
_entity.type
_entity.pdbx_description
1 polymer ?
#
loop_
_entity_poly.entity_id
_entity_poly.type
_entity_poly.pdbx_seq_one_letter_code
_entity_poly.pdbx_strand_id
1 'polypeptide(L)'
;MDEYRADFIGYNSLYGDLLTSKMNAGTPTEVRLHVSGRTTERLQAELLANEVEALYTNGPAGGGGAEKRVKEIVSICSIFVPRQAVRYQVEYLESGDKSACEL
;
A
#
# COMPACT_ATOMS: atom_id res chain seq x y z
N MET A 1 -6.32 9.20 -12.37
CA MET A 1 -6.14 8.12 -11.40
C MET A 1 -4.67 8.07 -11.08
N ASP A 2 -4.28 8.27 -9.82
CA ASP A 2 -2.87 8.46 -9.48
C ASP A 2 -2.16 7.12 -9.28
N GLU A 3 -2.89 6.16 -8.73
CA GLU A 3 -2.41 4.81 -8.47
C GLU A 3 -3.60 3.87 -8.36
N TYR A 4 -3.45 2.64 -8.87
CA TYR A 4 -4.43 1.59 -8.67
C TYR A 4 -3.77 0.22 -8.63
N ARG A 5 -4.44 -0.70 -7.95
CA ARG A 5 -4.02 -2.09 -7.84
C ARG A 5 -5.24 -2.99 -7.92
N ALA A 6 -5.14 -4.04 -8.73
CA ALA A 6 -6.13 -5.09 -8.83
C ALA A 6 -5.47 -6.42 -8.48
N ASP A 7 -5.99 -7.10 -7.47
CA ASP A 7 -5.52 -8.39 -7.02
C ASP A 7 -6.68 -9.38 -6.90
N PHE A 8 -6.36 -10.66 -6.91
CA PHE A 8 -7.23 -11.78 -6.63
C PHE A 8 -6.87 -12.37 -5.26
N ILE A 9 -7.76 -12.17 -4.28
CA ILE A 9 -7.67 -12.79 -2.96
C ILE A 9 -7.84 -14.29 -3.15
N GLY A 10 -6.91 -15.06 -2.60
CA GLY A 10 -6.79 -16.52 -2.84
C GLY A 10 -5.79 -16.87 -3.95
N TYR A 11 -5.22 -15.89 -4.65
CA TYR A 11 -4.24 -16.15 -5.71
C TYR A 11 -2.97 -15.28 -5.60
N ASN A 12 -3.04 -13.97 -5.89
CA ASN A 12 -1.86 -13.10 -6.03
C ASN A 12 -1.76 -11.98 -4.98
N SER A 13 -2.73 -11.82 -4.08
CA SER A 13 -2.74 -10.69 -3.12
C SER A 13 -1.56 -10.66 -2.13
N LEU A 14 -0.96 -11.82 -1.81
CA LEU A 14 0.14 -11.91 -0.83
C LEU A 14 1.52 -11.68 -1.43
N TYR A 15 1.84 -12.37 -2.52
CA TYR A 15 3.20 -12.40 -3.08
C TYR A 15 3.32 -11.72 -4.45
N GLY A 16 2.21 -11.20 -4.99
CA GLY A 16 2.15 -10.66 -6.34
C GLY A 16 2.30 -11.73 -7.42
N ASP A 17 2.10 -11.33 -8.67
CA ASP A 17 2.00 -12.25 -9.80
C ASP A 17 3.24 -13.11 -10.01
N LEU A 18 4.43 -12.52 -9.90
CA LEU A 18 5.71 -13.17 -10.22
C LEU A 18 5.99 -14.41 -9.34
N LEU A 19 5.70 -14.31 -8.05
CA LEU A 19 5.92 -15.40 -7.10
C LEU A 19 4.75 -16.36 -7.11
N THR A 20 3.52 -15.84 -7.17
CA THR A 20 2.31 -16.66 -7.26
C THR A 20 2.34 -17.58 -8.48
N SER A 21 2.79 -17.11 -9.65
CA SER A 21 2.85 -17.95 -10.87
C SER A 21 3.80 -19.14 -10.75
N LYS A 22 4.78 -19.08 -9.83
CA LYS A 22 5.74 -20.17 -9.56
C LYS A 22 5.24 -21.12 -8.46
N MET A 23 4.47 -20.62 -7.51
CA MET A 23 3.98 -21.38 -6.36
C MET A 23 2.64 -22.07 -6.63
N ASN A 24 1.75 -21.41 -7.38
CA ASN A 24 0.41 -21.89 -7.72
C ASN A 24 0.37 -22.34 -9.19
N ALA A 25 0.75 -23.60 -9.44
CA ALA A 25 0.78 -24.20 -10.78
C ALA A 25 -0.60 -24.72 -11.27
N GLY A 26 -1.70 -24.31 -10.65
CA GLY A 26 -3.05 -24.81 -10.93
C GLY A 26 -4.11 -23.70 -11.01
N THR A 27 -5.32 -24.07 -11.45
CA THR A 27 -6.46 -23.15 -11.46
C THR A 27 -6.98 -23.01 -10.02
N PRO A 28 -7.08 -21.77 -9.49
CA PRO A 28 -7.59 -21.57 -8.14
C PRO A 28 -9.07 -21.91 -8.04
N THR A 29 -9.47 -22.55 -6.94
CA THR A 29 -10.85 -23.03 -6.72
C THR A 29 -11.85 -21.90 -6.52
N GLU A 30 -11.49 -20.90 -5.72
CA GLU A 30 -12.28 -19.70 -5.45
C GLU A 30 -11.31 -18.52 -5.36
N VAL A 31 -11.66 -17.42 -6.02
CA VAL A 31 -10.95 -16.15 -5.90
C VAL A 31 -11.92 -15.01 -5.76
N ARG A 32 -11.50 -13.94 -5.10
CA ARG A 32 -12.24 -12.68 -5.03
C ARG A 32 -11.41 -11.57 -5.66
N LEU A 33 -12.02 -10.82 -6.58
CA LEU A 33 -11.41 -9.61 -7.11
C LEU A 33 -11.40 -8.53 -6.03
N HIS A 34 -10.24 -7.93 -5.81
CA HIS A 34 -10.07 -6.76 -4.97
C HIS A 34 -9.38 -5.67 -5.78
N VAL A 35 -10.07 -4.56 -5.97
CA VAL A 35 -9.52 -3.38 -6.63
C VAL A 35 -9.42 -2.25 -5.63
N SER A 36 -8.26 -1.62 -5.58
CA SER A 36 -7.99 -0.44 -4.78
C SER A 36 -7.42 0.66 -5.68
N GLY A 37 -7.78 1.90 -5.40
CA GLY A 37 -7.31 3.04 -6.18
C GLY A 37 -7.28 4.30 -5.35
N ARG A 38 -6.36 5.20 -5.71
CA ARG A 38 -6.23 6.53 -5.13
C ARG A 38 -6.39 7.58 -6.21
N THR A 39 -7.19 8.59 -5.90
CA THR A 39 -7.48 9.72 -6.77
C THR A 39 -7.51 11.00 -5.96
N THR A 40 -7.15 12.12 -6.60
CA THR A 40 -7.33 13.47 -6.05
C THR A 40 -8.79 13.87 -5.93
N GLU A 41 -9.64 13.43 -6.86
CA GLU A 41 -11.06 13.75 -6.89
C GLU A 41 -11.91 12.59 -6.37
N ARG A 42 -12.82 12.89 -5.43
CA ARG A 42 -13.73 11.90 -4.84
C ARG A 42 -14.62 11.22 -5.88
N LEU A 43 -15.14 11.99 -6.84
CA LEU A 43 -16.00 11.46 -7.90
C LEU A 43 -15.33 10.31 -8.68
N GLN A 44 -14.04 10.43 -8.97
CA GLN A 44 -13.28 9.39 -9.67
C GLN A 44 -13.15 8.11 -8.83
N ALA A 45 -12.98 8.24 -7.50
CA ALA A 45 -12.95 7.09 -6.60
C ALA A 45 -14.32 6.39 -6.52
N GLU A 46 -15.40 7.16 -6.55
CA GLU A 46 -16.76 6.61 -6.59
C GLU A 46 -17.06 5.91 -7.90
N LEU A 47 -16.61 6.44 -9.05
CA LEU A 47 -16.73 5.78 -10.34
C LEU A 47 -16.00 4.43 -10.34
N LEU A 48 -14.74 4.38 -9.88
CA LEU A 48 -14.01 3.12 -9.75
C LEU A 48 -14.78 2.09 -8.90
N ALA A 49 -15.28 2.52 -7.73
CA ALA A 49 -16.03 1.67 -6.83
C ALA A 49 -17.33 1.15 -7.46
N ASN A 50 -18.03 1.99 -8.23
CA ASN A 50 -19.24 1.63 -8.94
C ASN A 50 -18.99 0.65 -10.09
N GLU A 51 -17.88 0.80 -10.83
CA GLU A 51 -17.51 -0.16 -11.89
C GLU A 51 -17.23 -1.55 -11.31
N VAL A 52 -16.54 -1.63 -10.16
CA VAL A 52 -16.27 -2.89 -9.48
C VAL A 52 -17.56 -3.51 -8.94
N GLU A 53 -18.45 -2.71 -8.36
CA GLU A 53 -19.76 -3.17 -7.90
C GLU A 53 -20.66 -3.62 -9.06
N ALA A 54 -20.59 -2.95 -10.21
CA ALA A 54 -21.34 -3.33 -11.41
C ALA A 54 -20.96 -4.72 -11.93
N LEU A 55 -19.75 -5.21 -11.64
CA LEU A 55 -19.35 -6.59 -11.94
C LEU A 55 -20.16 -7.63 -11.16
N TYR A 56 -20.81 -7.25 -10.04
CA TYR A 56 -21.65 -8.15 -9.28
C TYR A 56 -22.86 -8.66 -10.08
N THR A 57 -23.41 -7.80 -10.94
CA THR A 57 -24.58 -8.10 -11.77
C THR A 57 -24.23 -8.31 -13.24
N ASN A 58 -23.20 -7.62 -13.74
CA ASN A 58 -22.83 -7.60 -15.16
C ASN A 58 -21.52 -8.34 -15.47
N GLY A 59 -20.81 -8.84 -14.45
CA GLY A 59 -19.46 -9.39 -14.58
C GLY A 59 -19.38 -10.92 -14.50
N PRO A 60 -18.17 -11.48 -14.63
CA PRO A 60 -17.92 -12.94 -14.63
C PRO A 60 -18.08 -13.61 -13.25
N ALA A 61 -18.13 -12.83 -12.17
CA ALA A 61 -18.13 -13.30 -10.79
C ALA A 61 -19.55 -13.29 -10.21
N GLY A 62 -20.23 -14.42 -10.28
CA GLY A 62 -21.58 -14.57 -9.74
C GLY A 62 -21.64 -14.50 -8.21
N GLY A 63 -22.73 -13.92 -7.68
CA GLY A 63 -23.40 -14.21 -6.41
C GLY A 63 -22.67 -13.96 -5.07
N GLY A 64 -21.34 -14.01 -5.00
CA GLY A 64 -20.53 -14.03 -3.77
C GLY A 64 -20.48 -12.74 -2.93
N GLY A 65 -21.32 -11.75 -3.27
CA GLY A 65 -21.37 -10.41 -2.70
C GLY A 65 -20.35 -9.45 -3.30
N ALA A 66 -20.60 -8.14 -3.11
CA ALA A 66 -19.68 -7.07 -3.42
C ALA A 66 -19.71 -6.04 -2.28
N GLU A 67 -18.54 -5.55 -1.87
CA GLU A 67 -18.41 -4.43 -0.94
C GLU A 67 -17.61 -3.33 -1.63
N LYS A 68 -18.08 -2.09 -1.49
CA LYS A 68 -17.34 -0.90 -1.89
C LYS A 68 -17.16 0.06 -0.72
N ARG A 69 -16.02 0.78 -0.71
CA ARG A 69 -15.72 1.78 0.32
C ARG A 69 -14.90 2.91 -0.27
N VAL A 70 -15.40 4.14 -0.14
CA VAL A 70 -14.67 5.37 -0.50
C VAL A 70 -14.43 6.17 0.78
N LYS A 71 -13.16 6.48 1.06
CA LYS A 71 -12.75 7.27 2.21
C LYS A 71 -11.67 8.26 1.82
N GLU A 72 -11.68 9.42 2.47
CA GLU A 72 -10.55 10.33 2.41
C GLU A 72 -9.37 9.73 3.17
N ILE A 73 -8.17 9.89 2.63
CA ILE A 73 -6.94 9.38 3.23
C ILE A 73 -5.89 10.49 3.27
N VAL A 74 -5.19 10.61 4.40
CA VAL A 74 -4.00 11.44 4.52
C VAL A 74 -2.80 10.54 4.23
N SER A 75 -2.07 10.84 3.15
CA SER A 75 -0.87 10.08 2.75
C SER A 75 0.38 10.76 3.28
N ILE A 76 1.32 9.96 3.78
CA ILE A 76 2.68 10.41 4.06
C ILE A 76 3.52 10.15 2.80
N CYS A 77 4.36 11.10 2.42
CA CYS A 77 5.34 10.91 1.37
C CYS A 77 6.74 11.24 1.90
N SER A 78 7.72 10.47 1.47
CA SER A 78 9.12 10.80 1.74
C SER A 78 9.49 12.02 0.92
N ILE A 79 10.01 13.04 1.60
CA ILE A 79 10.57 14.23 0.95
C ILE A 79 12.08 14.25 1.14
N PHE A 80 12.79 14.85 0.19
CA PHE A 80 14.19 15.18 0.37
C PHE A 80 14.31 16.50 1.13
N VAL A 81 15.12 16.51 2.18
CA VAL A 81 15.47 17.75 2.89
C VAL A 81 16.76 18.32 2.27
N PRO A 82 16.77 19.59 1.81
CA PRO A 82 17.99 20.21 1.29
C PRO A 82 19.10 20.21 2.34
N ARG A 83 20.34 19.90 1.93
CA ARG A 83 21.48 19.82 2.85
C ARG A 83 21.71 21.13 3.61
N GLN A 84 21.43 22.27 2.98
CA GLN A 84 21.59 23.59 3.59
C GLN A 84 20.57 23.87 4.70
N ALA A 85 19.45 23.13 4.73
CA ALA A 85 18.42 23.25 5.76
C ALA A 85 18.72 22.44 7.03
N VAL A 86 19.75 21.58 7.00
CA VAL A 86 20.14 20.74 8.14
C VAL A 86 21.41 21.29 8.78
N ARG A 87 21.28 21.83 10.00
CA ARG A 87 22.45 22.11 10.87
C ARG A 87 22.67 20.89 11.75
N TYR A 88 23.84 20.25 11.61
CA TYR A 88 24.22 19.12 12.43
C TYR A 88 25.38 19.50 13.34
N GLN A 89 25.37 18.97 14.57
CA GLN A 89 26.49 19.02 15.50
C GLN A 89 26.83 17.57 15.87
N VAL A 90 28.11 17.27 15.94
CA VAL A 90 28.61 15.94 16.30
C VAL A 90 29.35 16.11 17.62
N GLU A 91 28.89 15.44 18.66
CA GLU A 91 29.56 15.36 19.95
C GLU A 91 30.08 13.94 20.14
N TYR A 92 31.33 13.85 20.57
CA TYR A 92 31.96 12.58 20.94
C TYR A 92 31.94 12.46 22.45
N LEU A 93 31.30 11.41 22.95
CA LEU A 93 31.33 11.04 24.37
C LEU A 93 32.26 9.83 24.51
N GLU A 94 33.38 10.02 25.19
CA GLU A 94 34.26 8.94 25.60
C GLU A 94 33.78 8.39 26.94
N SER A 95 33.50 7.09 27.01
CA SER A 95 33.23 6.41 28.27
C SER A 95 34.56 6.00 28.92
N GLY A 96 35.27 6.98 29.48
CA GLY A 96 36.46 6.78 30.29
C GLY A 96 36.15 6.86 31.80
N ASP A 97 36.73 5.94 32.57
CA ASP A 97 36.56 5.75 34.01
C ASP A 97 36.71 7.05 34.83
N LYS A 98 35.92 7.18 35.91
CA LYS A 98 36.02 8.29 36.87
C LYS A 98 37.31 8.17 37.70
N SER A 99 38.45 8.57 37.14
CA SER A 99 39.64 8.89 37.94
C SER A 99 40.61 9.77 37.16
N ALA A 100 40.36 11.08 37.17
CA ALA A 100 41.35 12.17 37.30
C ALA A 100 40.80 13.47 36.68
N CYS A 101 40.35 14.38 37.53
CA CYS A 101 40.60 15.82 37.39
C CYS A 101 40.26 16.47 38.74
N GLU A 102 41.19 16.31 39.69
CA GLU A 102 41.56 17.43 40.54
C GLU A 102 42.44 18.35 39.70
N LEU A 103 42.01 19.60 39.52
CA LEU A 103 42.75 20.85 39.66
C LEU A 103 41.86 22.01 39.20
#